data_AF-A0AAW0EVY0-F1
#
_entry.id   AF-A0AAW0EVY0-F1
#
_cell.length_a   1.000
_cell.length_b   1.000
_cell.length_c   1.000
_cell.angle_alpha   90.00
_cell.angle_beta   90.00
_cell.angle_gamma   90.00
#
_symmetry.space_group_name_H-M   'P 1'
#
loop_
_entity.id
_entity.type
_entity.pdbx_description
1 polymer ?
#
loop_
_entity_poly.entity_id
_entity_poly.type
_entity_poly.pdbx_seq_one_letter_code
_entity_poly.pdbx_strand_id
1 'polypeptide(L)'
;MSRVFRRLLLAAAVAAAVLACTARAACDTQCKTCELGSCVGCNTGYYLSGQTCTACPGEGCRSCDASGVCASCMDGYTLTFSVNGNTDSASPVVKGTCKSAAELTCPDTRCKSCVGGRCVACEDGYYLADGTCTSCKAANCVHCELAGRCITCKHGYRIKFSSNATTGSQVNNFGECIDGARLTAAVGTAALVAVVAALTMLA
;
A
#
# COMPACT_ATOMS: atom_id res chain seq x y z
N MET A 1 46.12 -39.81 -51.37
CA MET A 1 44.74 -39.68 -50.88
C MET A 1 43.86 -39.11 -52.00
N SER A 2 42.86 -39.86 -52.48
CA SER A 2 42.15 -39.53 -53.72
C SER A 2 41.26 -38.30 -53.58
N ARG A 3 41.09 -37.53 -54.66
CA ARG A 3 40.18 -36.36 -54.73
C ARG A 3 38.74 -36.70 -54.32
N VAL A 4 38.36 -37.98 -54.44
CA VAL A 4 37.07 -38.53 -54.02
C VAL A 4 36.93 -38.53 -52.49
N PHE A 5 37.99 -38.91 -51.76
CA PHE A 5 38.00 -38.93 -50.29
C PHE A 5 37.87 -37.53 -49.69
N ARG A 6 38.51 -36.53 -50.32
CA ARG A 6 38.40 -35.12 -49.90
C ARG A 6 37.01 -34.53 -50.16
N ARG A 7 36.36 -34.92 -51.26
CA ARG A 7 34.97 -34.53 -51.57
C ARG A 7 33.96 -35.18 -50.63
N LEU A 8 34.17 -36.44 -50.24
CA LEU A 8 33.37 -37.15 -49.23
C LEU A 8 33.48 -36.52 -47.84
N LEU A 9 34.69 -36.14 -47.41
CA LEU A 9 34.92 -35.44 -46.14
C LEU A 9 34.24 -34.06 -46.11
N LEU A 10 34.34 -33.29 -47.20
CA LEU A 10 33.66 -32.00 -47.34
C LEU A 10 32.14 -32.16 -47.32
N ALA A 11 31.59 -33.15 -48.03
CA ALA A 11 30.15 -33.43 -48.03
C ALA A 11 29.65 -33.87 -46.65
N ALA A 12 30.41 -34.68 -45.91
CA ALA A 12 30.08 -35.10 -44.54
C ALA A 12 30.13 -33.93 -43.54
N ALA A 13 31.12 -33.03 -43.66
CA ALA A 13 31.21 -31.84 -42.82
C ALA A 13 30.05 -30.85 -43.09
N VAL A 14 29.65 -30.68 -44.35
CA VAL A 14 28.49 -29.86 -44.73
C VAL A 14 27.19 -30.52 -44.22
N ALA A 15 27.04 -31.84 -44.36
CA ALA A 15 25.89 -32.55 -43.82
C ALA A 15 25.80 -32.48 -42.29
N ALA A 16 26.92 -32.58 -41.57
CA ALA A 16 26.98 -32.40 -40.12
C ALA A 16 26.64 -30.96 -39.69
N ALA A 17 27.11 -29.95 -40.42
CA ALA A 17 26.77 -28.56 -40.19
C ALA A 17 25.28 -28.27 -40.46
N VAL A 18 24.69 -28.88 -41.49
CA VAL A 18 23.25 -28.79 -41.79
C VAL A 18 22.41 -29.56 -40.75
N LEU A 19 22.88 -30.72 -40.25
CA LEU A 19 22.23 -31.44 -39.15
C LEU A 19 22.28 -30.66 -37.82
N ALA A 20 23.40 -29.99 -37.52
CA ALA A 20 23.51 -29.11 -36.35
C ALA A 20 22.64 -27.86 -36.48
N CYS A 21 22.44 -27.35 -37.71
CA CYS A 21 21.60 -26.18 -37.99
C CYS A 21 20.09 -26.50 -37.99
N THR A 22 19.71 -27.77 -38.13
CA THR A 22 18.30 -28.22 -38.14
C THR A 22 17.80 -28.70 -36.79
N ALA A 23 18.66 -28.78 -35.76
CA ALA A 23 18.24 -28.74 -34.37
C ALA A 23 17.74 -27.32 -34.06
N ARG A 24 16.57 -26.99 -34.60
CA ARG A 24 15.75 -25.84 -34.21
C ARG A 24 15.71 -25.87 -32.68
N ALA A 25 16.51 -25.04 -32.03
CA ALA A 25 16.52 -24.94 -30.59
C ALA A 25 15.08 -24.66 -30.17
N ALA A 26 14.45 -25.68 -29.59
CA ALA A 26 13.04 -25.66 -29.30
C ALA A 26 12.85 -24.61 -28.21
N CYS A 27 12.34 -23.44 -28.61
CA CYS A 27 12.08 -22.39 -27.67
C CYS A 27 10.92 -22.80 -26.78
N ASP A 28 10.99 -22.41 -25.50
CA ASP A 28 9.89 -22.57 -24.56
C ASP A 28 8.59 -22.02 -25.18
N THR A 29 7.51 -22.80 -25.10
CA THR A 29 6.19 -22.41 -25.60
C THR A 29 5.67 -21.11 -24.97
N GLN A 30 6.16 -20.77 -23.78
CA GLN A 30 5.81 -19.55 -23.05
C GLN A 30 6.77 -18.40 -23.34
N CYS A 31 7.73 -18.62 -24.23
CA CYS A 31 8.63 -17.60 -24.73
C CYS A 31 7.96 -16.75 -25.82
N LYS A 32 7.95 -15.44 -25.60
CA LYS A 32 7.48 -14.46 -26.56
C LYS A 32 8.54 -14.12 -27.60
N THR A 33 9.80 -13.96 -27.14
CA THR A 33 10.93 -13.54 -27.98
C THR A 33 12.08 -14.51 -27.80
N CYS A 34 12.48 -15.17 -28.88
CA CYS A 34 13.51 -16.20 -28.87
C CYS A 34 14.69 -15.82 -29.77
N GLU A 35 15.91 -15.90 -29.23
CA GLU A 35 17.15 -15.58 -29.94
C GLU A 35 18.11 -16.75 -29.85
N LEU A 36 18.48 -17.33 -30.99
CA LEU A 36 19.46 -18.43 -31.10
C LEU A 36 19.18 -19.64 -30.17
N GLY A 37 17.91 -19.84 -29.77
CA GLY A 37 17.50 -20.91 -28.87
C GLY A 37 17.34 -20.52 -27.40
N SER A 38 17.69 -19.30 -27.04
CA SER A 38 17.52 -18.75 -25.71
C SER A 38 16.30 -17.84 -25.67
N CYS A 39 15.45 -18.01 -24.65
CA CYS A 39 14.36 -17.08 -24.44
C CYS A 39 14.89 -15.77 -23.84
N VAL A 40 14.55 -14.64 -24.45
CA VAL A 40 14.92 -13.30 -23.97
C VAL A 40 13.71 -12.48 -23.51
N GLY A 41 12.49 -12.97 -23.77
CA GLY A 41 11.26 -12.34 -23.30
C GLY A 41 10.11 -13.33 -23.22
N CYS A 42 9.33 -13.27 -22.14
CA CYS A 42 8.25 -14.20 -21.86
C CYS A 42 6.86 -13.64 -22.23
N ASN A 43 5.91 -14.55 -22.45
CA ASN A 43 4.50 -14.20 -22.60
C ASN A 43 3.96 -13.57 -21.30
N THR A 44 2.83 -12.87 -21.43
CA THR A 44 2.11 -12.30 -20.28
C THR A 44 1.78 -13.40 -19.26
N GLY A 45 1.98 -13.12 -17.97
CA GLY A 45 1.84 -14.10 -16.89
C GLY A 45 3.07 -14.95 -16.63
N TYR A 46 4.19 -14.69 -17.31
CA TYR A 46 5.46 -15.40 -17.12
C TYR A 46 6.63 -14.42 -16.94
N TYR A 47 7.65 -14.84 -16.20
CA TYR A 47 8.91 -14.12 -16.03
C TYR A 47 10.09 -14.95 -16.51
N LEU A 48 11.16 -14.26 -16.89
CA LEU A 48 12.38 -14.90 -17.37
C LEU A 48 13.18 -15.41 -16.17
N SER A 49 13.36 -16.74 -16.11
CA SER A 49 14.24 -17.40 -15.15
C SER A 49 15.37 -18.09 -15.92
N GLY A 50 16.51 -17.42 -15.98
CA GLY A 50 17.62 -17.85 -16.84
C GLY A 50 17.27 -17.70 -18.33
N GLN A 51 16.98 -18.82 -18.99
CA GLN A 51 16.62 -18.88 -20.42
C GLN A 51 15.24 -19.50 -20.66
N THR A 52 14.48 -19.73 -19.60
CA THR A 52 13.14 -20.35 -19.62
C THR A 52 12.11 -19.43 -19.00
N CYS A 53 10.85 -19.59 -19.38
CA CYS A 53 9.76 -18.77 -18.88
C CYS A 53 9.01 -19.50 -17.78
N THR A 54 9.08 -18.96 -16.57
CA THR A 54 8.38 -19.52 -15.42
C THR A 54 7.09 -18.75 -15.19
N ALA A 55 6.00 -19.44 -14.89
CA ALA A 55 4.72 -18.80 -14.61
C ALA A 55 4.82 -17.91 -13.37
N CYS A 56 4.20 -16.74 -13.44
CA CYS A 56 4.07 -15.87 -12.28
C CYS A 56 3.24 -16.54 -11.19
N PRO A 57 3.72 -16.55 -9.94
CA PRO A 57 2.94 -17.10 -8.84
C PRO A 57 1.79 -16.13 -8.49
N GLY A 58 0.60 -16.69 -8.31
CA GLY A 58 -0.59 -15.93 -7.92
C GLY A 58 -1.56 -15.69 -9.08
N GLU A 59 -2.84 -15.91 -8.79
CA GLU A 59 -3.91 -15.74 -9.76
C GLU A 59 -4.04 -14.27 -10.19
N GLY A 60 -4.33 -14.04 -11.48
CA GLY A 60 -4.51 -12.69 -12.02
C GLY A 60 -3.23 -11.85 -12.12
N CYS A 61 -2.05 -12.40 -11.86
CA CYS A 61 -0.79 -11.69 -12.03
C CYS A 61 -0.39 -11.58 -13.51
N ARG A 62 -0.25 -10.35 -14.02
CA ARG A 62 0.13 -10.06 -15.41
C ARG A 62 1.64 -10.04 -15.61
N SER A 63 2.39 -9.52 -14.65
CA SER A 63 3.85 -9.53 -14.66
C SER A 63 4.40 -9.65 -13.24
N CYS A 64 5.52 -10.34 -13.08
CA CYS A 64 6.21 -10.54 -11.81
C CYS A 64 7.72 -10.51 -12.00
N ASP A 65 8.46 -10.30 -10.91
CA ASP A 65 9.92 -10.40 -10.89
C ASP A 65 10.41 -11.84 -10.71
N ALA A 66 11.74 -12.02 -10.70
CA ALA A 66 12.38 -13.33 -10.53
C ALA A 66 12.15 -13.96 -9.15
N SER A 67 11.77 -13.15 -8.15
CA SER A 67 11.39 -13.60 -6.81
C SER A 67 9.91 -13.97 -6.72
N GLY A 68 9.15 -13.82 -7.81
CA GLY A 68 7.72 -14.11 -7.86
C GLY A 68 6.85 -12.99 -7.26
N VAL A 69 7.38 -11.79 -7.07
CA VAL A 69 6.61 -10.63 -6.62
C VAL A 69 5.83 -10.08 -7.80
N CYS A 70 4.50 -10.05 -7.70
CA CYS A 70 3.67 -9.51 -8.76
C CYS A 70 3.84 -7.99 -8.86
N ALA A 71 4.11 -7.48 -10.05
CA ALA A 71 4.32 -6.06 -10.36
C ALA A 71 3.10 -5.43 -11.06
N SER A 72 2.27 -6.22 -11.73
CA SER A 72 1.02 -5.74 -12.34
C SER A 72 -0.03 -6.83 -12.44
N CYS A 73 -1.30 -6.45 -12.44
CA CYS A 73 -2.43 -7.37 -12.49
C CYS A 73 -3.15 -7.36 -13.85
N MET A 74 -3.83 -8.46 -14.14
CA MET A 74 -4.78 -8.56 -15.25
C MET A 74 -6.02 -7.71 -14.98
N ASP A 75 -6.79 -7.43 -16.02
CA ASP A 75 -8.01 -6.63 -15.91
C ASP A 75 -9.01 -7.30 -14.94
N GLY A 76 -9.61 -6.49 -14.05
CA GLY A 76 -10.50 -6.98 -12.98
C GLY A 76 -9.80 -7.38 -11.68
N TYR A 77 -8.46 -7.35 -11.63
CA TYR A 77 -7.68 -7.59 -10.41
C TYR A 77 -6.98 -6.29 -9.96
N THR A 78 -6.84 -6.14 -8.65
CA THR A 78 -6.13 -5.02 -8.02
C THR A 78 -4.83 -5.51 -7.40
N LEU A 79 -3.73 -4.77 -7.63
CA LEU A 79 -2.44 -5.07 -7.03
C LEU A 79 -2.46 -4.69 -5.55
N THR A 80 -2.07 -5.64 -4.70
CA THR A 80 -1.99 -5.48 -3.25
C THR A 80 -0.59 -5.85 -2.78
N PHE A 81 -0.09 -5.17 -1.75
CA PHE A 81 1.21 -5.44 -1.16
C PHE A 81 1.03 -5.89 0.28
N SER A 82 1.62 -7.03 0.63
CA SER A 82 1.74 -7.49 2.01
C SER A 82 3.20 -7.46 2.41
N VAL A 83 3.51 -6.84 3.54
CA VAL A 83 4.83 -6.92 4.17
C VAL A 83 4.79 -8.00 5.24
N ASN A 84 5.56 -9.07 5.04
CA ASN A 84 5.80 -10.06 6.08
C ASN A 84 7.18 -9.77 6.69
N GLY A 85 7.20 -9.25 7.93
CA GLY A 85 8.43 -8.89 8.65
C GLY A 85 8.35 -7.51 9.32
N ASN A 86 9.32 -7.19 10.19
CA ASN A 86 9.38 -5.89 10.85
C ASN A 86 9.74 -4.79 9.83
N THR A 87 8.98 -3.69 9.80
CA THR A 87 9.19 -2.52 8.94
C THR A 87 10.54 -1.83 9.16
N ASP A 88 11.23 -2.14 10.25
CA ASP A 88 12.56 -1.61 10.58
C ASP A 88 13.71 -2.40 9.93
N SER A 89 13.41 -3.47 9.21
CA SER A 89 14.44 -4.23 8.50
C SER A 89 14.80 -3.53 7.19
N ALA A 90 16.09 -3.38 6.90
CA ALA A 90 16.60 -2.81 5.64
C ALA A 90 16.16 -3.59 4.37
N SER A 91 15.50 -4.74 4.53
CA SER A 91 14.93 -5.53 3.44
C SER A 91 13.57 -6.11 3.86
N PRO A 92 12.49 -5.31 3.82
CA PRO A 92 11.15 -5.85 4.06
C PRO A 92 10.80 -6.81 2.92
N VAL A 93 10.30 -8.00 3.25
CA VAL A 93 9.77 -8.92 2.24
C VAL A 93 8.44 -8.36 1.74
N VAL A 94 8.48 -7.65 0.62
CA VAL A 94 7.31 -7.12 -0.07
C VAL A 94 6.74 -8.20 -0.96
N LYS A 95 5.58 -8.74 -0.60
CA LYS A 95 4.85 -9.70 -1.43
C LYS A 95 3.72 -8.98 -2.16
N GLY A 96 3.92 -8.75 -3.46
CA GLY A 96 2.92 -8.23 -4.38
C GLY A 96 2.01 -9.36 -4.85
N THR A 97 0.70 -9.21 -4.62
CA THR A 97 -0.33 -10.19 -5.03
C THR A 97 -1.50 -9.48 -5.68
N CYS A 98 -2.12 -10.12 -6.67
CA CYS A 98 -3.33 -9.64 -7.30
C CYS A 98 -4.55 -10.23 -6.58
N LYS A 99 -5.55 -9.39 -6.32
CA LYS A 99 -6.84 -9.83 -5.76
C LYS A 99 -7.97 -9.38 -6.67
N SER A 100 -8.92 -10.28 -6.92
CA SER A 100 -10.12 -9.93 -7.68
C SER A 100 -10.98 -8.94 -6.90
N ALA A 101 -11.87 -8.22 -7.57
CA ALA A 101 -12.82 -7.33 -6.89
C ALA A 101 -13.71 -8.06 -5.87
N ALA A 102 -13.99 -9.37 -6.10
CA ALA A 102 -14.79 -10.17 -5.17
C ALA A 102 -14.05 -10.51 -3.87
N GLU A 103 -12.73 -10.66 -3.93
CA GLU A 103 -11.88 -10.90 -2.75
C GLU A 103 -11.45 -9.61 -2.04
N LEU A 104 -11.67 -8.46 -2.68
CA LEU A 104 -11.35 -7.15 -2.16
C LEU A 104 -12.43 -6.66 -1.20
N THR A 105 -12.76 -7.48 -0.20
CA THR A 105 -13.58 -7.03 0.92
C THR A 105 -12.72 -6.18 1.84
N CYS A 106 -13.24 -5.04 2.28
CA CYS A 106 -12.59 -4.23 3.30
C CYS A 106 -12.85 -4.92 4.63
N PRO A 107 -11.84 -5.58 5.23
CA PRO A 107 -12.06 -6.37 6.44
C PRO A 107 -12.52 -5.50 7.61
N ASP A 108 -12.18 -4.21 7.55
CA ASP A 108 -12.58 -3.25 8.54
C ASP A 108 -14.00 -2.69 8.29
N THR A 109 -14.93 -3.06 9.16
CA THR A 109 -16.32 -2.58 9.16
C THR A 109 -16.48 -1.08 9.41
N ARG A 110 -15.45 -0.39 9.90
CA ARG A 110 -15.41 1.06 10.16
C ARG A 110 -14.73 1.84 9.04
N CYS A 111 -14.41 1.16 7.94
CA CYS A 111 -13.83 1.76 6.77
C CYS A 111 -14.92 2.35 5.86
N LYS A 112 -14.83 3.65 5.59
CA LYS A 112 -15.73 4.36 4.67
C LYS A 112 -15.32 4.18 3.21
N SER A 113 -14.02 4.14 2.93
CA SER A 113 -13.49 3.94 1.57
C SER A 113 -12.18 3.18 1.59
N CYS A 114 -11.96 2.36 0.58
CA CYS A 114 -11.01 1.27 0.62
C CYS A 114 -10.47 0.99 -0.78
N VAL A 115 -9.17 0.72 -0.86
CA VAL A 115 -8.44 0.51 -2.12
C VAL A 115 -7.48 -0.64 -1.89
N GLY A 116 -7.50 -1.65 -2.76
CA GLY A 116 -6.59 -2.78 -2.63
C GLY A 116 -6.74 -3.58 -1.33
N GLY A 117 -7.95 -3.60 -0.73
CA GLY A 117 -8.20 -4.27 0.55
C GLY A 117 -7.64 -3.55 1.78
N ARG A 118 -7.06 -2.35 1.59
CA ARG A 118 -6.64 -1.45 2.68
C ARG A 118 -7.62 -0.30 2.80
N CYS A 119 -7.94 0.07 4.04
CA CYS A 119 -8.74 1.26 4.26
C CYS A 119 -7.95 2.52 3.89
N VAL A 120 -8.59 3.46 3.22
CA VAL A 120 -8.01 4.78 2.89
C VAL A 120 -8.80 5.93 3.51
N ALA A 121 -10.02 5.67 4.00
CA ALA A 121 -10.80 6.63 4.76
C ALA A 121 -11.70 5.92 5.78
N CYS A 122 -11.71 6.40 7.02
CA CYS A 122 -12.50 5.82 8.11
C CYS A 122 -13.83 6.56 8.33
N GLU A 123 -14.77 5.89 9.01
CA GLU A 123 -15.97 6.51 9.57
C GLU A 123 -15.61 7.57 10.63
N ASP A 124 -16.54 8.49 10.91
CA ASP A 124 -16.40 9.47 11.98
C ASP A 124 -16.17 8.79 13.33
N GLY A 125 -15.27 9.34 14.14
CA GLY A 125 -14.84 8.75 15.41
C GLY A 125 -13.69 7.74 15.26
N TYR A 126 -13.18 7.52 14.05
CA TYR A 126 -12.02 6.68 13.78
C TYR A 126 -10.96 7.42 12.95
N TYR A 127 -9.70 7.03 13.13
CA TYR A 127 -8.58 7.52 12.33
C TYR A 127 -7.86 6.35 11.64
N LEU A 128 -7.19 6.65 10.53
CA LEU A 128 -6.47 5.66 9.76
C LEU A 128 -5.11 5.35 10.41
N ALA A 129 -4.91 4.10 10.83
CA ALA A 129 -3.67 3.55 11.33
C ALA A 129 -3.29 2.31 10.50
N ASP A 130 -2.24 2.42 9.70
CA ASP A 130 -1.67 1.33 8.89
C ASP A 130 -2.64 0.61 7.94
N GLY A 131 -3.71 1.28 7.50
CA GLY A 131 -4.75 0.68 6.64
C GLY A 131 -5.95 0.13 7.40
N THR A 132 -6.00 0.34 8.71
CA THR A 132 -7.07 -0.06 9.63
C THR A 132 -7.62 1.17 10.35
N CYS A 133 -8.90 1.16 10.71
CA CYS A 133 -9.58 2.24 11.40
C CYS A 133 -9.54 2.02 12.92
N THR A 134 -8.85 2.91 13.61
CA THR A 134 -8.72 2.88 15.07
C THR A 134 -9.58 3.97 15.69
N SER A 135 -10.28 3.67 16.79
CA SER A 135 -11.17 4.63 17.43
C SER A 135 -10.40 5.81 18.03
N CYS A 136 -10.95 7.01 17.92
CA CYS A 136 -10.47 8.18 18.66
C CYS A 136 -10.49 7.91 20.17
N LYS A 137 -9.44 8.34 20.88
CA LYS A 137 -9.35 8.17 22.35
C LYS A 137 -10.18 9.21 23.09
N ALA A 138 -10.29 10.42 22.52
CA ALA A 138 -11.04 11.51 23.11
C ALA A 138 -12.55 11.28 22.97
N ALA A 139 -13.28 11.36 24.09
CA ALA A 139 -14.73 11.37 24.08
C ALA A 139 -15.27 12.56 23.27
N ASN A 140 -16.43 12.38 22.63
CA ASN A 140 -17.08 13.41 21.82
C ASN A 140 -16.24 13.96 20.66
N CYS A 141 -15.27 13.18 20.19
CA CYS A 141 -14.49 13.48 19.01
C CYS A 141 -15.16 12.96 17.73
N VAL A 142 -15.08 13.74 16.65
CA VAL A 142 -15.49 13.35 15.28
C VAL A 142 -14.27 12.98 14.46
N HIS A 143 -13.22 13.79 14.51
CA HIS A 143 -11.97 13.54 13.79
C HIS A 143 -10.79 13.62 14.74
N CYS A 144 -9.93 12.63 14.70
CA CYS A 144 -8.68 12.58 15.43
C CYS A 144 -7.52 12.27 14.48
N GLU A 145 -6.32 12.69 14.88
CA GLU A 145 -5.07 12.38 14.17
C GLU A 145 -4.50 11.01 14.60
N LEU A 146 -3.36 10.61 14.01
CA LEU A 146 -2.75 9.28 14.19
C LEU A 146 -2.42 8.87 15.64
N ALA A 147 -2.33 9.81 16.58
CA ALA A 147 -2.16 9.49 18.00
C ALA A 147 -3.49 9.28 18.77
N GLY A 148 -4.64 9.35 18.07
CA GLY A 148 -5.98 9.31 18.63
C GLY A 148 -6.42 10.60 19.33
N ARG A 149 -5.68 11.71 19.13
CA ARG A 149 -5.95 13.03 19.71
C ARG A 149 -6.95 13.80 18.85
N CYS A 150 -7.93 14.44 19.47
CA CYS A 150 -9.03 15.03 18.73
C CYS A 150 -8.64 16.34 18.06
N ILE A 151 -9.04 16.51 16.80
CA ILE A 151 -8.90 17.75 16.03
C ILE A 151 -10.26 18.40 15.72
N THR A 152 -11.37 17.65 15.81
CA THR A 152 -12.73 18.17 15.62
C THR A 152 -13.72 17.46 16.52
N CYS A 153 -14.50 18.24 17.28
CA CYS A 153 -15.47 17.73 18.25
C CYS A 153 -16.88 17.60 17.65
N LYS A 154 -17.69 16.75 18.27
CA LYS A 154 -19.13 16.61 17.97
C LYS A 154 -19.84 17.95 18.21
N HIS A 155 -20.99 18.11 17.55
CA HIS A 155 -21.83 19.29 17.74
C HIS A 155 -22.14 19.54 19.23
N GLY A 156 -22.05 20.80 19.66
CA GLY A 156 -22.21 21.21 21.07
C GLY A 156 -20.91 21.18 21.90
N TYR A 157 -19.83 20.57 21.40
CA TYR A 157 -18.53 20.55 22.09
C TYR A 157 -17.55 21.55 21.48
N ARG A 158 -16.50 21.89 22.23
CA ARG A 158 -15.39 22.76 21.82
C ARG A 158 -14.07 22.08 22.14
N ILE A 159 -13.07 22.29 21.27
CA ILE A 159 -11.72 21.77 21.50
C ILE A 159 -11.03 22.60 22.58
N LYS A 160 -10.51 21.93 23.61
CA LYS A 160 -9.61 22.50 24.60
C LYS A 160 -8.20 22.03 24.24
N PHE A 161 -7.40 22.92 23.67
CA PHE A 161 -6.03 22.61 23.28
C PHE A 161 -5.20 22.25 24.52
N SER A 162 -4.40 21.19 24.41
CA SER A 162 -3.38 20.91 25.41
C SER A 162 -2.20 21.84 25.14
N SER A 163 -2.01 22.87 25.97
CA SER A 163 -0.82 23.71 25.89
C SER A 163 0.37 22.96 26.48
N ASN A 164 1.31 22.50 25.65
CA ASN A 164 2.56 21.98 26.17
C ASN A 164 3.50 23.16 26.47
N ALA A 165 3.52 23.62 27.72
CA ALA A 165 4.21 24.84 28.13
C ALA A 165 5.76 24.74 28.17
N THR A 166 6.36 23.63 27.76
CA THR A 166 7.81 23.38 27.92
C THR A 166 8.67 23.69 26.69
N THR A 167 8.10 24.04 25.54
CA THR A 167 8.86 24.58 24.41
C THR A 167 8.09 25.76 23.84
N GLY A 168 8.75 26.91 23.69
CA GLY A 168 8.12 28.13 23.21
C GLY A 168 7.29 27.88 21.95
N SER A 169 6.02 28.31 21.99
CA SER A 169 5.13 28.47 20.83
C SER A 169 4.94 27.23 19.95
N GLN A 170 4.39 26.13 20.47
CA GLN A 170 3.64 25.18 19.64
C GLN A 170 2.15 25.27 19.96
N VAL A 171 1.39 25.86 19.02
CA VAL A 171 -0.07 25.78 19.02
C VAL A 171 -0.42 24.38 18.56
N ASN A 172 -0.80 23.51 19.50
CA ASN A 172 -1.27 22.18 19.15
C ASN A 172 -2.65 22.32 18.49
N ASN A 173 -2.85 21.71 17.31
CA ASN A 173 -4.16 21.68 16.64
C ASN A 173 -5.07 20.55 17.16
N PHE A 174 -4.70 19.92 18.27
CA PHE A 174 -5.42 18.81 18.88
C PHE A 174 -5.67 19.05 20.37
N GLY A 175 -6.70 18.42 20.92
CA GLY A 175 -7.13 18.64 22.30
C GLY A 175 -8.24 17.71 22.76
N GLU A 176 -8.80 18.02 23.93
CA GLU A 176 -9.96 17.33 24.48
C GLU A 176 -11.25 18.06 24.11
N CYS A 177 -12.34 17.32 23.90
CA CYS A 177 -13.65 17.91 23.63
C CYS A 177 -14.40 18.16 24.93
N ILE A 178 -14.58 19.44 25.24
CA ILE A 178 -15.35 19.89 26.41
C ILE A 178 -16.70 20.43 25.99
N ASP A 179 -17.70 20.27 26.85
CA ASP A 179 -19.05 20.77 26.64
C ASP A 179 -19.02 22.29 26.45
N GLY A 180 -19.48 22.76 25.29
CA GLY A 180 -19.49 24.17 24.94
C GLY A 180 -20.38 25.02 25.85
N ALA A 181 -21.41 24.43 26.47
CA ALA A 181 -22.28 25.12 27.42
C ALA A 181 -21.60 25.40 28.77
N ARG A 182 -20.57 24.62 29.12
CA ARG A 182 -19.80 24.84 30.36
C ARG A 182 -18.81 25.99 30.25
N LEU A 183 -18.36 26.33 29.04
CA LEU A 183 -17.52 27.51 28.80
C LEU A 183 -18.32 28.81 28.97
N THR A 184 -19.55 28.88 28.45
CA THR A 184 -20.39 30.08 28.58
C THR A 184 -20.82 30.32 30.02
N ALA A 185 -21.01 29.26 30.81
CA ALA A 185 -21.31 29.38 32.24
C ALA A 185 -20.14 29.99 33.03
N ALA A 186 -18.88 29.65 32.72
CA ALA A 186 -17.70 30.21 33.40
C ALA A 186 -17.48 31.70 33.09
N VAL A 187 -17.75 32.14 31.86
CA VAL A 187 -17.69 33.56 31.50
C VAL A 187 -18.90 34.32 32.03
N GLY A 188 -20.08 33.69 32.03
CA GLY A 188 -21.32 34.26 32.56
C GLY A 188 -21.27 34.50 34.07
N THR A 189 -20.77 33.54 34.85
CA THR A 189 -20.59 33.71 36.32
C THR A 189 -19.48 34.70 36.64
N ALA A 190 -18.36 34.69 35.91
CA ALA A 190 -17.29 35.67 36.08
C ALA A 190 -17.76 37.11 35.79
N ALA A 191 -18.55 37.30 34.73
CA ALA A 191 -19.15 38.59 34.40
C ALA A 191 -20.16 39.05 35.46
N LEU A 192 -21.01 38.15 35.95
CA LEU A 192 -21.97 38.46 37.01
C LEU A 192 -21.27 38.83 38.33
N VAL A 193 -20.23 38.09 38.71
CA VAL A 193 -19.41 38.35 39.91
C VAL A 193 -18.67 39.68 39.79
N ALA A 194 -18.14 40.02 38.62
CA ALA A 194 -17.49 41.31 38.38
C ALA A 194 -18.48 42.50 38.47
N VAL A 195 -19.70 42.34 37.95
CA VAL A 195 -20.74 43.38 38.03
C VAL A 195 -21.23 43.57 39.47
N VAL A 196 -21.44 42.49 40.21
CA VAL A 196 -21.85 42.57 41.63
C VAL A 196 -20.74 43.19 42.48
N ALA A 197 -19.48 42.81 42.28
CA ALA A 197 -18.34 43.40 42.98
C ALA A 197 -18.19 44.91 42.70
N ALA A 198 -18.39 45.33 41.45
CA ALA A 198 -18.36 46.74 41.06
C ALA A 198 -19.49 47.54 41.73
N LEU A 199 -20.70 46.98 41.81
CA LEU A 199 -21.84 47.63 42.48
C LEU A 199 -21.66 47.73 44.00
N THR A 200 -21.00 46.76 44.65
CA THR A 200 -20.72 46.82 46.10
C THR A 200 -19.58 47.78 46.47
N MET A 201 -18.73 48.18 45.53
CA MET A 201 -17.65 49.15 45.74
C MET A 201 -18.12 50.61 45.56
N LEU A 202 -19.35 50.81 45.07
CA LEU A 202 -19.98 52.12 44.82
C LEU A 202 -21.03 52.49 45.88
N ALA A 203 -21.20 51.67 46.91
CA ALA A 203 -22.15 51.85 48.02
C ALA A 203 -21.44 52.17 49.34
#